data_AF-A0AA49JCN8-F1
#
_entry.id   AF-A0AA49JCN8-F1
#
_cell.length_a   1.000
_cell.length_b   1.000
_cell.length_c   1.000
_cell.angle_alpha   90.00
_cell.angle_beta   90.00
_cell.angle_gamma   90.00
#
_symmetry.space_group_name_H-M   'P 1'
#
loop_
_entity.id
_entity.type
_entity.pdbx_description
1 polymer ?
#
loop_
_entity_poly.entity_id
_entity_poly.type
_entity_poly.pdbx_seq_one_letter_code
_entity_poly.pdbx_strand_id
1 'polypeptide(L)'
;MKKIYHILLGAFAAVIMFSSCEEEPDMAFDRVASPVLLEVESVDDGVQATFYELDKTGILDHTVGIDSIPVPNLSLEVFGDGTSMGNFTTDTNGIVMVPNEMGYGSLEWVGAYKGVSFRIIK
;
A
#
# COMPACT_ATOMS: atom_id res chain seq x y z
N MET A 1 -46.84 -12.90 -44.87
CA MET A 1 -45.39 -13.09 -44.62
C MET A 1 -44.64 -11.78 -44.36
N LYS A 2 -44.78 -10.71 -45.17
CA LYS A 2 -44.07 -9.42 -44.94
C LYS A 2 -44.38 -8.71 -43.61
N LYS A 3 -45.63 -8.77 -43.12
CA LYS A 3 -46.04 -8.13 -41.84
C LYS A 3 -45.41 -8.79 -40.60
N ILE A 4 -45.16 -10.09 -40.64
CA ILE A 4 -44.49 -10.85 -39.56
C ILE A 4 -42.99 -10.51 -39.52
N TYR A 5 -42.37 -10.31 -40.69
CA TYR A 5 -40.98 -9.87 -40.78
C TYR A 5 -40.76 -8.48 -40.17
N HIS A 6 -41.69 -7.54 -40.36
CA HIS A 6 -41.60 -6.21 -39.74
C HIS A 6 -41.78 -6.23 -38.22
N ILE A 7 -42.63 -7.12 -37.69
CA ILE A 7 -42.80 -7.30 -36.25
C ILE A 7 -41.54 -7.93 -35.63
N LEU A 8 -40.96 -8.95 -36.28
CA LEU A 8 -39.72 -9.59 -35.82
C LEU A 8 -38.52 -8.64 -35.90
N LEU A 9 -38.42 -7.81 -36.94
CA LEU A 9 -37.37 -6.81 -37.10
C LEU A 9 -37.48 -5.70 -36.05
N GLY A 10 -38.71 -5.26 -35.73
CA GLY A 10 -38.96 -4.29 -34.67
C GLY A 10 -38.63 -4.84 -33.28
N ALA A 11 -38.98 -6.10 -33.01
CA ALA A 11 -38.65 -6.77 -31.76
C ALA A 11 -37.13 -6.96 -31.58
N PHE A 12 -36.40 -7.31 -32.65
CA PHE A 12 -34.95 -7.44 -32.62
C PHE A 12 -34.24 -6.09 -32.40
N ALA A 13 -34.74 -5.01 -33.03
CA ALA A 13 -34.21 -3.67 -32.82
C ALA A 13 -34.45 -3.16 -31.39
N ALA A 14 -35.57 -3.53 -30.76
CA ALA A 14 -35.86 -3.15 -29.37
C ALA A 14 -34.91 -3.82 -28.36
N VAL A 15 -34.51 -5.08 -28.59
CA VAL A 15 -33.59 -5.81 -27.69
C VAL A 15 -32.19 -5.18 -27.68
N ILE A 16 -31.73 -4.64 -28.82
CA ILE A 16 -30.42 -3.96 -28.94
C ILE A 16 -30.40 -2.64 -28.17
N MET A 17 -31.55 -1.99 -27.97
CA MET A 17 -31.60 -0.72 -27.23
C MET A 17 -31.59 -0.87 -25.71
N PHE A 18 -31.78 -2.08 -25.18
CA PHE A 18 -31.70 -2.35 -23.74
C PHE A 18 -30.31 -2.78 -23.26
N SER A 19 -29.31 -2.88 -24.14
CA SER A 19 -27.91 -3.11 -23.75
C SER A 19 -27.15 -1.81 -23.42
N SER A 20 -27.83 -0.82 -22.85
CA SER A 20 -27.21 0.47 -22.48
C SER A 20 -26.26 0.28 -21.30
N CYS A 21 -24.99 0.61 -21.54
CA CYS A 21 -23.90 0.91 -20.61
C CYS A 21 -24.14 0.51 -19.15
N GLU A 22 -23.62 -0.65 -18.77
CA GLU A 22 -23.12 -0.82 -17.40
C GLU A 22 -21.93 0.13 -17.24
N GLU A 23 -22.00 1.02 -16.26
CA GLU A 23 -20.82 1.78 -15.81
C GLU A 23 -19.82 0.74 -15.30
N GLU A 24 -18.78 0.48 -16.08
CA GLU A 24 -17.69 -0.37 -15.60
C GLU A 24 -17.11 0.28 -14.36
N PRO A 25 -17.03 -0.44 -13.22
CA PRO A 25 -16.40 0.10 -12.03
C PRO A 25 -14.97 0.50 -12.39
N ASP A 26 -14.61 1.74 -12.06
CA ASP A 26 -13.26 2.26 -12.27
C ASP A 26 -12.26 1.24 -11.69
N MET A 27 -11.49 0.58 -12.57
CA MET A 27 -10.50 -0.43 -12.18
C MET A 27 -9.28 0.21 -11.49
N ALA A 28 -9.32 1.51 -11.20
CA ALA A 28 -8.36 2.20 -10.37
C ALA A 28 -8.48 1.69 -8.92
N PHE A 29 -7.56 0.82 -8.53
CA PHE A 29 -7.33 0.53 -7.12
C PHE A 29 -6.98 1.83 -6.38
N ASP A 30 -7.62 2.07 -5.25
CA ASP A 30 -7.32 3.21 -4.39
C ASP A 30 -5.88 3.06 -3.85
N ARG A 31 -4.94 3.78 -4.46
CA ARG A 31 -3.53 3.74 -4.05
C ARG A 31 -3.34 4.70 -2.89
N VAL A 32 -3.55 4.22 -1.68
CA VAL A 32 -3.19 4.98 -0.48
C VAL A 32 -1.67 4.98 -0.35
N ALA A 33 -1.07 6.17 -0.38
CA ALA A 33 0.36 6.32 -0.18
C ALA A 33 0.75 5.88 1.24
N SER A 34 1.91 5.22 1.38
CA SER A 34 2.45 4.88 2.70
C SER A 34 2.63 6.16 3.54
N PRO A 35 2.17 6.18 4.80
CA PRO A 35 2.32 7.33 5.69
C PRO A 35 3.75 7.45 6.24
N VAL A 36 4.58 6.41 6.09
CA VAL A 36 5.98 6.36 6.55
C VAL A 36 6.89 5.87 5.44
N LEU A 37 8.14 6.36 5.44
CA LEU A 37 9.25 5.78 4.71
C LEU A 37 9.93 4.72 5.57
N LEU A 38 10.25 3.58 4.96
CA LEU A 38 11.05 2.52 5.57
C LEU A 38 12.40 2.42 4.85
N GLU A 39 13.47 2.49 5.63
CA GLU A 39 14.83 2.15 5.22
C GLU A 39 15.29 0.89 5.95
N VAL A 40 15.96 -0.01 5.22
CA VAL A 40 16.36 -1.32 5.75
C VAL A 40 17.84 -1.53 5.44
N GLU A 41 18.59 -1.88 6.48
CA GLU A 41 20.01 -2.21 6.40
C GLU A 41 20.25 -3.60 7.01
N SER A 42 20.98 -4.45 6.29
CA SER A 42 21.47 -5.71 6.86
C SER A 42 22.68 -5.42 7.75
N VAL A 43 22.64 -5.95 8.97
CA VAL A 43 23.71 -5.87 9.96
C VAL A 43 24.12 -7.28 10.37
N ASP A 44 25.28 -7.44 11.01
CA ASP A 44 25.88 -8.75 11.27
C ASP A 44 24.92 -9.74 11.97
N ASP A 45 24.12 -9.25 12.92
CA ASP A 45 23.20 -10.07 13.72
C ASP A 45 21.71 -9.92 13.32
N GLY A 46 21.40 -9.24 12.22
CA GLY A 46 20.01 -8.86 11.99
C GLY A 46 19.73 -7.93 10.82
N VAL A 47 18.53 -7.38 10.88
CA VAL A 47 18.04 -6.31 10.03
C VAL A 47 17.74 -5.11 10.90
N GLN A 48 18.36 -3.98 10.58
CA GLN A 48 18.02 -2.69 11.13
C GLN A 48 17.00 -2.03 10.19
N ALA A 49 15.82 -1.73 10.71
CA ALA A 49 14.81 -0.98 9.98
C ALA A 49 14.57 0.37 10.64
N THR A 50 14.62 1.44 9.85
CA THR A 50 14.40 2.80 10.30
C THR A 50 13.16 3.38 9.63
N PHE A 51 12.27 3.95 10.44
CA PHE A 51 11.00 4.52 9.98
C PHE A 51 11.01 6.04 10.10
N TYR A 52 10.64 6.71 9.00
CA TYR A 52 10.58 8.16 8.91
C TYR A 52 9.21 8.66 8.50
N GLU A 53 8.78 9.77 9.07
CA GLU A 53 7.80 10.66 8.48
C GLU A 53 8.52 11.55 7.47
N LEU A 54 7.94 11.70 6.28
CA LEU A 54 8.45 12.64 5.28
C LEU A 54 7.71 13.97 5.41
N ASP A 55 8.39 14.99 5.92
CA ASP A 55 7.87 16.36 5.87
C ASP A 55 8.09 16.93 4.46
N LYS A 56 6.97 17.16 3.78
CA LYS A 56 6.92 17.66 2.39
C LYS A 56 6.70 19.17 2.31
N THR A 57 6.68 19.90 3.43
CA THR A 57 6.43 21.36 3.45
C THR A 57 7.43 22.13 2.58
N GLY A 58 8.67 21.63 2.45
CA GLY A 58 9.74 22.21 1.64
C GLY A 58 9.91 21.65 0.23
N ILE A 59 9.03 20.76 -0.26
CA ILE A 59 9.27 20.00 -1.52
C ILE A 59 9.53 20.87 -2.76
N LEU A 60 8.99 22.09 -2.80
CA LEU A 60 9.16 23.02 -3.92
C LEU A 60 10.32 24.01 -3.73
N ASP A 61 10.95 24.02 -2.56
CA ASP A 61 12.14 24.82 -2.27
C ASP A 61 13.39 23.96 -2.49
N HIS A 62 14.17 24.30 -3.52
CA HIS A 62 15.40 23.58 -3.88
C HIS A 62 16.50 23.65 -2.81
N THR A 63 16.37 24.52 -1.82
CA THR A 63 17.31 24.63 -0.69
C THR A 63 16.88 23.78 0.50
N VAL A 64 15.59 23.44 0.61
CA VAL A 64 15.02 22.68 1.73
C VAL A 64 14.73 21.23 1.34
N GLY A 65 13.89 21.01 0.33
CA GLY A 65 13.51 19.65 -0.12
C GLY A 65 12.53 18.93 0.83
N ILE A 66 12.62 17.59 0.84
CA ILE A 66 11.89 16.71 1.78
C ILE A 66 12.79 16.48 2.99
N ASP A 67 12.23 16.64 4.18
CA ASP A 67 12.92 16.25 5.42
C ASP A 67 12.41 14.89 5.91
N SER A 68 13.32 14.10 6.48
CA SER A 68 13.05 12.76 7.02
C SER A 68 13.10 12.81 8.54
N ILE A 69 11.94 12.76 9.19
CA ILE A 69 11.80 12.86 10.63
C ILE A 69 11.63 11.45 11.21
N PRO A 70 12.53 10.97 12.10
CA PRO A 70 12.37 9.66 12.71
C PRO A 70 11.03 9.49 13.42
N VAL A 71 10.42 8.30 13.31
CA VAL A 71 9.13 8.00 13.96
C VAL A 71 9.35 7.14 15.20
N PRO A 72 9.43 7.72 16.41
CA PRO A 72 9.62 6.96 17.62
C PRO A 72 8.31 6.33 18.12
N ASN A 73 8.43 5.26 18.91
CA ASN A 73 7.31 4.55 19.53
C ASN A 73 6.25 4.03 18.54
N LEU A 74 6.65 3.78 17.29
CA LEU A 74 5.80 3.17 16.27
C LEU A 74 5.67 1.68 16.55
N SER A 75 4.45 1.21 16.79
CA SER A 75 4.15 -0.22 16.96
C SER A 75 4.01 -0.90 15.60
N LEU A 76 4.74 -2.00 15.43
CA LEU A 76 4.86 -2.75 14.18
C LEU A 76 4.64 -4.23 14.45
N GLU A 77 3.79 -4.89 13.67
CA GLU A 77 3.83 -6.34 13.54
C GLU A 77 4.75 -6.70 12.36
N VAL A 78 5.74 -7.55 12.62
CA VAL A 78 6.72 -7.96 11.63
C VAL A 78 6.45 -9.40 11.21
N PHE A 79 6.50 -9.64 9.90
CA PHE A 79 6.37 -10.98 9.34
C PHE A 79 7.63 -11.33 8.57
N GLY A 80 8.12 -12.55 8.76
CA GLY A 80 9.18 -13.13 7.95
C GLY A 80 8.60 -14.26 7.11
N ASP A 81 8.69 -14.13 5.79
CA ASP A 81 8.13 -15.08 4.81
C ASP A 81 6.67 -15.49 5.14
N GLY A 82 5.84 -14.50 5.50
CA GLY A 82 4.43 -14.65 5.84
C GLY A 82 4.13 -15.15 7.26
N THR A 83 5.14 -15.46 8.08
CA THR A 83 4.97 -15.89 9.47
C THR A 83 5.17 -14.72 10.42
N SER A 84 4.21 -14.47 11.34
CA SER A 84 4.34 -13.41 12.33
C SER A 84 5.52 -13.68 13.27
N MET A 85 6.42 -12.72 13.34
CA MET A 85 7.58 -12.69 14.24
C MET A 85 7.27 -11.98 15.56
N GLY A 86 6.10 -11.36 15.64
CA GLY A 86 5.63 -10.62 16.80
C GLY A 86 5.62 -9.10 16.59
N ASN A 87 5.38 -8.41 17.72
CA ASN A 87 5.28 -6.97 17.75
C ASN A 87 6.60 -6.34 18.18
N PHE A 88 7.01 -5.31 17.46
CA PHE A 88 8.16 -4.49 17.73
C PHE A 88 7.73 -3.04 17.87
N THR A 89 8.56 -2.26 18.57
CA THR A 89 8.34 -0.82 18.74
C THR A 89 9.61 -0.08 18.40
N THR A 90 9.50 0.97 17.58
CA THR A 90 10.67 1.79 17.24
C THR A 90 11.19 2.58 18.44
N ASP A 91 12.51 2.74 18.52
CA ASP A 91 13.16 3.53 19.55
C ASP A 91 13.05 5.05 19.29
N THR A 92 13.78 5.87 20.05
CA THR A 92 13.78 7.34 19.88
C THR A 92 14.28 7.82 18.54
N ASN A 93 15.05 6.99 17.82
CA ASN A 93 15.60 7.26 16.50
C ASN A 93 14.77 6.61 15.39
N GLY A 94 13.58 6.08 15.70
CA GLY A 94 12.74 5.42 14.72
C GLY A 94 13.24 4.03 14.29
N ILE A 95 14.17 3.44 15.04
CA ILE A 95 14.85 2.19 14.68
C ILE A 95 14.18 1.00 15.36
N VAL A 96 14.08 -0.11 14.63
CA VAL A 96 13.80 -1.44 15.15
C VAL A 96 14.84 -2.44 14.64
N MET A 97 15.29 -3.32 15.53
CA MET A 97 16.22 -4.39 15.22
C MET A 97 15.47 -5.72 15.19
N VAL A 98 15.55 -6.41 14.06
CA VAL A 98 14.97 -7.74 13.87
C VAL A 98 16.11 -8.75 13.74
N PRO A 99 16.26 -9.70 14.68
CA PRO A 99 17.34 -10.69 14.63
C PRO A 99 17.23 -11.59 13.39
N ASN A 100 18.36 -11.92 12.78
CA ASN A 100 18.41 -12.78 11.59
C ASN A 100 18.41 -14.28 11.95
N GLU A 101 17.90 -14.66 13.12
CA GLU A 101 17.95 -16.05 13.61
C GLU A 101 17.18 -17.05 12.72
N MET A 102 16.38 -16.55 11.78
CA MET A 102 15.41 -17.34 11.02
C MET A 102 15.62 -17.28 9.50
N GLY A 103 16.63 -16.56 9.00
CA GLY A 103 17.07 -16.64 7.59
C GLY A 103 16.03 -16.15 6.56
N TYR A 104 15.31 -15.07 6.89
CA TYR A 104 14.19 -14.59 6.07
C TYR A 104 14.60 -14.07 4.71
N GLY A 105 13.84 -14.45 3.68
CA GLY A 105 14.01 -13.89 2.34
C GLY A 105 13.39 -12.51 2.20
N SER A 106 12.19 -12.34 2.76
CA SER A 106 11.44 -11.08 2.73
C SER A 106 10.85 -10.74 4.10
N LEU A 107 10.90 -9.46 4.46
CA LEU A 107 10.27 -8.96 5.69
C LEU A 107 9.08 -8.07 5.34
N GLU A 108 7.95 -8.30 6.01
CA GLU A 108 6.79 -7.43 5.95
C GLU A 108 6.61 -6.68 7.26
N TRP A 109 6.37 -5.37 7.15
CA TRP A 109 6.24 -4.44 8.26
C TRP A 109 4.84 -3.85 8.24
N VAL A 110 4.04 -4.18 9.26
CA VAL A 110 2.63 -3.79 9.35
C VAL A 110 2.43 -2.85 10.52
N GLY A 111 1.79 -1.71 10.29
CA GLY A 111 1.53 -0.74 11.35
C GLY A 111 0.50 0.29 10.98
N ALA A 112 0.35 1.30 11.83
CA ALA A 112 -0.45 2.48 11.55
C ALA A 112 0.26 3.72 12.07
N TYR A 113 0.21 4.80 11.28
CA TYR A 113 0.78 6.08 11.65
C TYR A 113 -0.20 7.20 11.32
N LYS A 114 -0.47 8.09 12.28
CA LYS A 114 -1.44 9.19 12.16
C LYS A 114 -2.81 8.75 11.60
N GLY A 115 -3.27 7.55 11.99
CA GLY A 115 -4.56 6.99 11.57
C GLY A 115 -4.57 6.29 10.21
N VAL A 116 -3.43 6.20 9.52
CA VAL A 116 -3.30 5.50 8.24
C VAL A 116 -2.56 4.18 8.46
N SER A 117 -3.23 3.07 8.15
CA SER A 117 -2.61 1.74 8.18
C SER A 117 -1.67 1.53 6.98
N PHE A 118 -0.60 0.79 7.18
CA PHE A 118 0.35 0.45 6.14
C PHE A 118 0.87 -0.99 6.28
N ARG A 119 1.32 -1.53 5.15
CA ARG A 119 2.09 -2.77 5.04
C ARG A 119 3.19 -2.55 4.01
N ILE A 120 4.45 -2.70 4.40
CA ILE A 120 5.61 -2.52 3.53
C ILE A 120 6.37 -3.84 3.46
N ILE A 121 6.72 -4.30 2.26
CA ILE A 121 7.49 -5.52 2.02
C ILE A 121 8.88 -5.12 1.55
N LYS A 122 9.93 -5.69 2.13
CA LYS A 122 11.33 -5.42 1.76
C LYS A 122 12.16 -6.69 1.66
#